data_AF-A0A354EJA1-F1
#
_entry.id   AF-A0A354EJA1-F1
#
_cell.length_a   1.000
_cell.length_b   1.000
_cell.length_c   1.000
_cell.angle_alpha   90.00
_cell.angle_beta   90.00
_cell.angle_gamma   90.00
#
_symmetry.space_group_name_H-M   'P 1'
#
loop_
_entity.id
_entity.type
_entity.pdbx_description
1 polymer ?
#
loop_
_entity_poly.entity_id
_entity_poly.type
_entity_poly.pdbx_seq_one_letter_code
_entity_poly.pdbx_strand_id
1 'polypeptide(L)'
;MQKLKIKKEYKKYPEYKNSGVDWLGEVPKEWEINKGKNFITKIASGVWGEDPKGDENDFPCLRVADFKYDKFSFKKVGTVRNIPKNQQNRILKNNSILIEKSGGGEKQLVGRAIFFNSSEKMVCANFIDSIDVNSEIDPKYFTYLLSNAYNVRLNLKSIKQNTGIQNLSTKNYFGEMFPKPLKQDQQKIAKFLDEKVDLIDEIVKKKKKLIELLKEKRTAVINQAVTKGLKKKFMFDTNIFDALLDGKIDFDSLPKNHKYYITHIQKDEIERIKDENRKEALIELFYDFNGEIKPTEASVYGVSKYGQCKYGKGVKISTEAAVRGVSRWDECKWGRGVKIPTESFVLNTSRLDDEAKLGDATYFEVLRNGNLKHTEDALIGETAIVNNLALVSNDIKFRRKVEKLGGDTMSFDEFVNLKDDEMKDSGVEWIGKIPAEWNVRKLKWVARFSYGESLAEENRIDGIFNVYGSNGIVGTHAVNITNGKTIIIGRKGSAGKVLFSEKSCFPIDTTFFIDNKKTDNNLKWLFYVLSILGLDRKGKDSAVPGLNREDAYLNIVPLPSRGEQKITSDYLDKRTSVADFGIAKVEKSINLLNEFKSSLISNVVTGKVRI
;
A
#
# COMPACT_ATOMS: atom_id res chain seq x y z
N MET A 1 0.59 13.58 12.27
CA MET A 1 1.18 13.84 10.93
C MET A 1 2.05 15.08 10.98
N GLN A 2 3.32 14.94 11.38
CA GLN A 2 4.30 16.01 11.22
C GLN A 2 4.67 16.10 9.74
N LYS A 3 4.45 17.28 9.14
CA LYS A 3 4.95 17.63 7.81
C LYS A 3 6.44 17.33 7.78
N LEU A 4 6.88 16.46 6.87
CA LEU A 4 8.28 16.37 6.45
C LEU A 4 8.67 17.74 5.88
N LYS A 5 9.11 18.65 6.76
CA LYS A 5 9.77 19.90 6.41
C LYS A 5 11.17 19.53 5.90
N ILE A 6 11.26 19.05 4.67
CA ILE A 6 12.49 19.21 3.89
C ILE A 6 12.38 20.58 3.20
N LYS A 7 12.25 21.65 3.97
CA LYS A 7 12.63 22.99 3.51
C LYS A 7 14.04 23.23 4.03
N LYS A 8 15.01 22.59 3.38
CA LYS A 8 16.33 23.19 3.34
C LYS A 8 16.14 24.39 2.42
N GLU A 9 15.96 25.58 2.97
CA GLU A 9 15.93 26.79 2.17
C GLU A 9 17.30 26.92 1.54
N TYR A 10 17.38 26.51 0.28
CA TYR A 10 18.58 26.71 -0.51
C TYR A 10 18.83 28.22 -0.61
N LYS A 11 20.09 28.62 -0.43
CA LYS A 11 20.47 30.03 -0.47
C LYS A 11 20.12 30.59 -1.85
N LYS A 12 19.57 31.79 -1.90
CA LYS A 12 19.37 32.54 -3.13
C LYS A 12 20.65 33.29 -3.51
N TYR A 13 20.73 33.75 -4.75
CA TYR A 13 21.76 34.71 -5.15
C TYR A 13 21.46 36.09 -4.55
N PRO A 14 22.49 36.93 -4.33
CA PRO A 14 22.30 38.26 -3.72
C PRO A 14 21.43 39.19 -4.57
N GLU A 15 21.60 39.12 -5.89
CA GLU A 15 20.90 39.99 -6.85
C GLU A 15 20.44 39.19 -8.07
N TYR A 16 19.32 39.60 -8.64
CA TYR A 16 18.71 39.01 -9.82
C TYR A 16 18.49 40.08 -10.90
N LYS A 17 18.42 39.64 -12.16
CA LYS A 17 18.00 40.45 -13.31
C LYS A 17 16.96 39.69 -14.13
N ASN A 18 16.09 40.42 -14.81
CA ASN A 18 15.19 39.83 -15.81
C ASN A 18 16.04 39.30 -16.99
N SER A 19 15.89 38.02 -17.33
CA SER A 19 16.63 37.42 -18.45
C SER A 19 16.15 37.87 -19.83
N GLY A 20 14.95 38.46 -19.91
CA GLY A 20 14.26 38.75 -21.17
C GLY A 20 13.72 37.49 -21.88
N VAL A 21 13.68 36.35 -21.18
CA VAL A 21 13.31 35.05 -21.74
C VAL A 21 12.25 34.38 -20.84
N ASP A 22 11.04 34.20 -21.38
CA ASP A 22 9.86 33.76 -20.60
C ASP A 22 10.08 32.48 -19.78
N TRP A 23 10.75 31.47 -20.37
CA TRP A 23 10.95 30.19 -19.70
C TRP A 23 12.02 30.21 -18.60
N LEU A 24 12.87 31.25 -18.58
CA LEU A 24 13.91 31.46 -17.57
C LEU A 24 13.43 32.40 -16.46
N GLY A 25 12.70 33.47 -16.81
CA GLY A 25 12.27 34.49 -15.87
C GLY A 25 13.44 35.30 -15.32
N GLU A 26 13.54 35.45 -14.01
CA GLU A 26 14.68 36.10 -13.35
C GLU A 26 15.86 35.14 -13.16
N VAL A 27 17.06 35.62 -13.44
CA VAL A 27 18.33 34.90 -13.28
C VAL A 27 19.30 35.71 -12.43
N PRO A 28 20.33 35.10 -11.82
CA PRO A 28 21.35 35.85 -11.08
C PRO A 28 21.97 36.95 -11.94
N LYS A 29 22.21 38.10 -11.34
CA LYS A 29 22.68 39.30 -12.07
C LYS A 29 23.98 39.03 -12.85
N GLU A 30 24.86 38.21 -12.29
CA GLU A 30 26.14 37.83 -12.86
C GLU A 30 26.05 36.76 -13.97
N TRP A 31 24.90 36.10 -14.18
CA TRP A 31 24.77 35.09 -15.24
C TRP A 31 24.64 35.73 -16.61
N GLU A 32 25.39 35.23 -17.60
CA GLU A 32 25.21 35.58 -19.01
C GLU A 32 24.02 34.79 -19.58
N ILE A 33 23.27 35.37 -20.51
CA ILE A 33 22.27 34.64 -21.31
C ILE A 33 22.72 34.70 -22.77
N ASN A 34 22.75 33.55 -23.44
CA ASN A 34 23.23 33.47 -24.81
C ASN A 34 22.53 32.35 -25.58
N LYS A 35 22.61 32.38 -26.91
CA LYS A 35 21.96 31.38 -27.77
C LYS A 35 22.66 30.03 -27.62
N GLY A 36 21.89 28.96 -27.48
CA GLY A 36 22.44 27.60 -27.31
C GLY A 36 23.40 27.19 -28.42
N LYS A 37 23.21 27.68 -29.65
CA LYS A 37 24.09 27.42 -30.80
C LYS A 37 25.52 27.91 -30.58
N ASN A 38 25.71 28.92 -29.72
CA ASN A 38 27.02 29.46 -29.39
C ASN A 38 27.76 28.58 -28.35
N PHE A 39 27.05 27.64 -27.70
CA PHE A 39 27.63 26.67 -26.78
C PHE A 39 28.22 25.46 -27.51
N ILE A 40 27.84 25.28 -28.78
CA ILE A 40 28.03 24.04 -29.53
C ILE A 40 29.17 24.22 -30.54
N THR A 41 30.11 23.28 -30.55
CA THR A 41 31.19 23.22 -31.56
C THR A 41 30.82 22.32 -32.73
N LYS A 42 30.05 21.25 -32.48
CA LYS A 42 29.64 20.31 -33.52
C LYS A 42 28.29 19.69 -33.19
N ILE A 43 27.43 19.58 -34.20
CA ILE A 43 26.26 18.69 -34.18
C ILE A 43 26.44 17.66 -35.29
N ALA A 44 26.33 16.38 -34.96
CA ALA A 44 26.41 15.31 -35.93
C ALA A 44 25.28 14.30 -35.74
N SER A 45 24.44 14.17 -36.77
CA SER A 45 23.49 13.06 -36.92
C SER A 45 24.18 11.71 -36.78
N GLY A 46 23.51 10.80 -36.08
CA GLY A 46 23.87 9.39 -36.04
C GLY A 46 23.83 8.71 -37.40
N VAL A 47 24.32 7.48 -37.41
CA VAL A 47 24.47 6.61 -38.57
C VAL A 47 23.98 5.19 -38.22
N TRP A 48 23.16 4.60 -39.09
CA TRP A 48 22.62 3.25 -38.89
C TRP A 48 23.57 2.15 -39.41
N GLY A 49 24.31 2.43 -40.48
CA GLY A 49 25.26 1.48 -41.07
C GLY A 49 24.62 0.20 -41.63
N GLU A 50 25.46 -0.80 -41.85
CA GLU A 50 25.12 -2.11 -42.41
C GLU A 50 25.00 -3.19 -41.32
N ASP A 51 24.53 -4.37 -41.71
CA ASP A 51 24.50 -5.53 -40.82
C ASP A 51 25.92 -5.90 -40.38
N PRO A 52 26.11 -6.36 -39.13
CA PRO A 52 27.42 -6.67 -38.57
C PRO A 52 28.12 -7.76 -39.39
N LYS A 53 29.43 -7.60 -39.59
CA LYS A 53 30.26 -8.51 -40.42
C LYS A 53 31.27 -9.32 -39.61
N GLY A 54 31.38 -9.06 -38.31
CA GLY A 54 32.37 -9.65 -37.43
C GLY A 54 33.78 -9.06 -37.57
N ASP A 55 33.89 -7.86 -38.17
CA ASP A 55 35.17 -7.19 -38.41
C ASP A 55 35.40 -5.98 -37.47
N GLU A 56 36.54 -5.30 -37.64
CA GLU A 56 36.96 -4.14 -36.84
C GLU A 56 36.05 -2.91 -36.95
N ASN A 57 35.11 -2.91 -37.90
CA ASN A 57 34.17 -1.81 -38.16
C ASN A 57 32.79 -2.06 -37.55
N ASP A 58 32.61 -3.16 -36.82
CA ASP A 58 31.39 -3.43 -36.05
C ASP A 58 31.40 -2.66 -34.73
N PHE A 59 30.52 -1.67 -34.62
CA PHE A 59 30.37 -0.85 -33.43
C PHE A 59 29.01 -1.04 -32.77
N PRO A 60 28.92 -1.04 -31.43
CA PRO A 60 27.65 -0.87 -30.74
C PRO A 60 26.94 0.40 -31.21
N CYS A 61 25.66 0.26 -31.58
CA CYS A 61 24.83 1.34 -32.11
C CYS A 61 23.69 1.69 -31.13
N LEU A 62 23.84 2.83 -30.46
CA LEU A 62 22.84 3.39 -29.54
C LEU A 62 21.56 3.78 -30.26
N ARG A 63 20.43 3.31 -29.79
CA ARG A 63 19.09 3.73 -30.25
C ARG A 63 18.41 4.56 -29.18
N VAL A 64 17.37 5.29 -29.57
CA VAL A 64 16.51 6.05 -28.64
C VAL A 64 15.94 5.13 -27.54
N ALA A 65 15.58 3.90 -27.89
CA ALA A 65 15.08 2.88 -26.95
C ALA A 65 16.12 2.46 -25.88
N ASP A 66 17.38 2.83 -26.04
CA ASP A 66 18.46 2.51 -25.11
C ASP A 66 18.70 3.65 -24.09
N PHE A 67 18.08 4.81 -24.26
CA PHE A 67 18.22 5.95 -23.35
C PHE A 67 17.52 5.71 -22.00
N LYS A 68 18.15 6.19 -20.94
CA LYS A 68 17.62 6.29 -19.57
C LYS A 68 17.53 7.75 -19.17
N TYR A 69 16.41 8.38 -19.55
CA TYR A 69 16.17 9.81 -19.29
C TYR A 69 16.15 10.17 -17.81
N ASP A 70 15.71 9.25 -16.95
CA ASP A 70 15.70 9.43 -15.49
C ASP A 70 17.11 9.52 -14.90
N LYS A 71 18.10 8.89 -15.56
CA LYS A 71 19.50 8.82 -15.13
C LYS A 71 20.46 9.61 -16.02
N PHE A 72 19.94 10.35 -17.00
CA PHE A 72 20.74 11.07 -18.00
C PHE A 72 21.83 10.21 -18.66
N SER A 73 21.55 8.92 -18.86
CA SER A 73 22.51 7.91 -19.33
C SER A 73 21.84 6.91 -20.28
N PHE A 74 22.48 5.78 -20.57
CA PHE A 74 21.95 4.73 -21.43
C PHE A 74 22.08 3.34 -20.79
N LYS A 75 21.29 2.38 -21.26
CA LYS A 75 21.40 0.96 -20.88
C LYS A 75 22.45 0.26 -21.73
N LYS A 76 22.85 -0.96 -21.34
CA LYS A 76 23.74 -1.80 -22.15
C LYS A 76 23.17 -1.95 -23.56
N VAL A 77 24.01 -1.68 -24.56
CA VAL A 77 23.63 -1.70 -25.98
C VAL A 77 23.93 -3.09 -26.54
N GLY A 78 22.89 -3.76 -27.05
CA GLY A 78 23.03 -5.05 -27.72
C GLY A 78 23.04 -4.96 -29.25
N THR A 79 22.65 -3.82 -29.81
CA THR A 79 22.64 -3.61 -31.25
C THR A 79 24.05 -3.31 -31.73
N VAL A 80 24.55 -4.07 -32.70
CA VAL A 80 25.84 -3.85 -33.36
C VAL A 80 25.59 -3.58 -34.83
N ARG A 81 26.32 -2.63 -35.42
CA ARG A 81 26.23 -2.26 -36.84
C ARG A 81 27.62 -2.09 -37.42
N ASN A 82 27.81 -2.53 -38.65
CA ASN A 82 29.04 -2.32 -39.40
C ASN A 82 29.05 -0.89 -39.96
N ILE A 83 30.07 -0.09 -39.61
CA ILE A 83 30.18 1.32 -40.01
C ILE A 83 31.35 1.49 -40.99
N PRO A 84 31.08 1.73 -42.28
CA PRO A 84 32.11 1.95 -43.29
C PRO A 84 33.10 3.05 -42.89
N LYS A 85 34.38 2.90 -43.27
CA LYS A 85 35.48 3.81 -42.86
C LYS A 85 35.20 5.29 -43.17
N ASN A 86 34.49 5.59 -44.25
CA ASN A 86 34.08 6.96 -44.63
C ASN A 86 32.99 7.58 -43.70
N GLN A 87 32.34 6.78 -42.85
CA GLN A 87 31.30 7.20 -41.89
C GLN A 87 31.78 7.11 -40.43
N GLN A 88 32.99 6.64 -40.16
CA GLN A 88 33.53 6.50 -38.80
C GLN A 88 33.80 7.85 -38.10
N ASN A 89 33.75 8.96 -38.82
CA ASN A 89 33.72 10.30 -38.22
C ASN A 89 32.45 10.59 -37.38
N ARG A 90 31.49 9.64 -37.36
CA ARG A 90 30.28 9.61 -36.52
C ARG A 90 30.44 8.81 -35.22
N ILE A 91 31.60 8.22 -34.97
CA ILE A 91 31.91 7.60 -33.67
C ILE A 91 31.78 8.67 -32.58
N LEU A 92 31.06 8.32 -31.52
CA LEU A 92 30.76 9.21 -30.41
C LEU A 92 32.03 9.50 -29.60
N LYS A 93 32.17 10.76 -29.19
CA LYS A 93 33.24 11.17 -28.29
C LYS A 93 32.73 11.16 -26.85
N ASN A 94 33.61 10.84 -25.91
CA ASN A 94 33.25 10.99 -24.51
C ASN A 94 32.96 12.46 -24.17
N ASN A 95 31.98 12.63 -23.29
CA ASN A 95 31.39 13.91 -22.90
C ASN A 95 30.53 14.59 -23.98
N SER A 96 30.21 13.93 -25.09
CA SER A 96 29.15 14.39 -25.99
C SER A 96 27.78 14.28 -25.33
N ILE A 97 26.83 15.09 -25.81
CA ILE A 97 25.42 15.03 -25.42
C ILE A 97 24.66 14.39 -26.57
N LEU A 98 23.78 13.43 -26.27
CA LEU A 98 22.94 12.78 -27.29
C LEU A 98 21.51 13.27 -27.13
N ILE A 99 20.92 13.79 -28.22
CA ILE A 99 19.54 14.28 -28.23
C ILE A 99 18.69 13.46 -29.20
N GLU A 100 17.51 13.04 -28.75
CA GLU A 100 16.49 12.44 -29.61
C GLU A 100 15.96 13.51 -30.57
N LYS A 101 16.39 13.47 -31.83
CA LYS A 101 15.98 14.46 -32.84
C LYS A 101 14.80 14.01 -33.70
N SER A 102 14.62 12.71 -33.88
CA SER A 102 13.55 12.16 -34.71
C SER A 102 12.94 10.98 -33.98
N GLY A 103 11.61 10.90 -33.92
CA GLY A 103 10.91 9.92 -33.12
C GLY A 103 9.69 10.54 -32.46
N GLY A 104 9.40 10.11 -31.23
CA GLY A 104 8.26 10.61 -30.47
C GLY A 104 6.88 10.40 -31.13
N GLY A 105 5.87 10.99 -30.50
CA GLY A 105 4.48 11.04 -30.94
C GLY A 105 3.71 12.05 -30.10
N GLU A 106 2.38 12.14 -30.26
CA GLU A 106 1.57 13.15 -29.55
C GLU A 106 1.73 13.11 -28.02
N LYS A 107 2.02 11.93 -27.46
CA LYS A 107 2.20 11.72 -26.01
C LYS A 107 3.64 11.93 -25.51
N GLN A 108 4.65 11.81 -26.39
CA GLN A 108 6.06 11.93 -26.02
C GLN A 108 6.82 12.70 -27.10
N LEU A 109 7.24 13.91 -26.76
CA LEU A 109 7.91 14.79 -27.71
C LEU A 109 9.38 14.41 -27.91
N VAL A 110 9.93 14.72 -29.09
CA VAL A 110 11.38 14.69 -29.35
C VAL A 110 12.11 15.81 -28.60
N GLY A 111 13.44 15.74 -28.49
CA GLY A 111 14.28 16.75 -27.84
C GLY A 111 14.72 16.42 -26.41
N ARG A 112 14.56 15.16 -26.00
CA ARG A 112 15.16 14.68 -24.75
C ARG A 112 16.64 14.38 -24.95
N ALA A 113 17.46 14.69 -23.96
CA ALA A 113 18.90 14.54 -24.03
C ALA A 113 19.45 13.65 -22.91
N ILE A 114 20.57 12.98 -23.19
CA ILE A 114 21.37 12.25 -22.21
C ILE A 114 22.85 12.61 -22.35
N PHE A 115 23.63 12.37 -21.31
CA PHE A 115 25.07 12.53 -21.31
C PHE A 115 25.73 11.22 -21.77
N PHE A 116 26.66 11.30 -22.74
CA PHE A 116 27.39 10.14 -23.24
C PHE A 116 28.80 10.08 -22.65
N ASN A 117 29.08 8.96 -21.98
CA ASN A 117 30.41 8.60 -21.53
C ASN A 117 30.52 7.07 -21.54
N SER A 118 31.51 6.53 -22.24
CA SER A 118 31.74 5.09 -22.39
C SER A 118 33.22 4.77 -22.50
N SER A 119 33.62 3.59 -22.04
CA SER A 119 34.95 3.03 -22.35
C SER A 119 35.01 2.40 -23.74
N GLU A 120 33.87 2.05 -24.33
CA GLU A 120 33.76 1.43 -25.64
C GLU A 120 33.51 2.48 -26.74
N LYS A 121 34.07 2.28 -27.93
CA LYS A 121 33.74 3.09 -29.12
C LYS A 121 32.35 2.71 -29.59
N MET A 122 31.49 3.71 -29.77
CA MET A 122 30.08 3.51 -30.12
C MET A 122 29.63 4.52 -31.17
N VAL A 123 28.58 4.19 -31.91
CA VAL A 123 27.81 5.12 -32.75
C VAL A 123 26.39 5.24 -32.22
N CYS A 124 25.61 6.18 -32.73
CA CYS A 124 24.18 6.27 -32.48
C CYS A 124 23.39 6.21 -33.78
N ALA A 125 22.13 5.75 -33.72
CA ALA A 125 21.24 5.66 -34.86
C ALA A 125 20.84 7.04 -35.42
N ASN A 126 20.36 7.07 -36.66
CA ASN A 126 19.97 8.30 -37.39
C ASN A 126 18.88 9.15 -36.71
N PHE A 127 18.21 8.62 -35.67
CA PHE A 127 17.21 9.29 -34.86
C PHE A 127 17.79 10.15 -33.73
N ILE A 128 19.11 10.11 -33.56
CA ILE A 128 19.85 10.80 -32.51
C ILE A 128 20.85 11.76 -33.17
N ASP A 129 20.95 12.97 -32.62
CA ASP A 129 22.06 13.87 -32.92
C ASP A 129 23.04 13.83 -31.73
N SER A 130 24.33 13.78 -32.03
CA SER A 130 25.41 13.99 -31.07
C SER A 130 25.83 15.46 -31.07
N ILE A 131 26.07 16.02 -29.89
CA ILE A 131 26.41 17.42 -29.67
C ILE A 131 27.71 17.49 -28.88
N ASP A 132 28.72 18.13 -29.47
CA ASP A 132 29.94 18.53 -28.79
C ASP A 132 29.82 20.02 -28.42
N VAL A 133 30.11 20.35 -27.16
CA VAL A 133 30.11 21.74 -26.67
C VAL A 133 31.52 22.34 -26.67
N ASN A 134 31.60 23.67 -26.58
CA ASN A 134 32.87 24.38 -26.50
C ASN A 134 33.48 24.31 -25.10
N SER A 135 34.71 24.81 -24.94
CA SER A 135 35.45 24.76 -23.68
C SER A 135 34.87 25.62 -22.56
N GLU A 136 33.91 26.50 -22.81
CA GLU A 136 33.27 27.35 -21.79
C GLU A 136 32.07 26.65 -21.13
N ILE A 137 31.62 25.53 -21.68
CA ILE A 137 30.40 24.85 -21.28
C ILE A 137 30.74 23.49 -20.69
N ASP A 138 30.22 23.21 -19.49
CA ASP A 138 30.25 21.89 -18.90
C ASP A 138 29.16 21.02 -19.54
N PRO A 139 29.49 19.88 -20.17
CA PRO A 139 28.51 19.07 -20.90
C PRO A 139 27.43 18.45 -20.00
N LYS A 140 27.76 18.13 -18.74
CA LYS A 140 26.78 17.59 -17.78
C LYS A 140 25.79 18.66 -17.35
N TYR A 141 26.28 19.86 -17.01
CA TYR A 141 25.44 21.03 -16.77
C TYR A 141 24.48 21.27 -17.94
N PHE A 142 25.00 21.27 -19.17
CA PHE A 142 24.17 21.50 -20.35
C PHE A 142 23.14 20.38 -20.55
N THR A 143 23.48 19.12 -20.23
CA THR A 143 22.50 18.01 -20.22
C THR A 143 21.35 18.25 -19.24
N TYR A 144 21.63 18.68 -18.01
CA TYR A 144 20.59 19.05 -17.03
C TYR A 144 19.75 20.24 -17.50
N LEU A 145 20.38 21.23 -18.13
CA LEU A 145 19.69 22.38 -18.68
C LEU A 145 18.74 21.98 -19.82
N LEU A 146 19.16 21.09 -20.72
CA LEU A 146 18.31 20.54 -21.77
C LEU A 146 17.17 19.68 -21.21
N SER A 147 17.41 18.95 -20.12
CA SER A 147 16.33 18.26 -19.42
C SER A 147 15.27 19.22 -18.90
N ASN A 148 15.67 20.35 -18.31
CA ASN A 148 14.72 21.37 -17.86
C ASN A 148 14.02 22.03 -19.04
N ALA A 149 14.74 22.35 -20.12
CA ALA A 149 14.18 22.92 -21.34
C ALA A 149 13.11 22.01 -21.96
N TYR A 150 13.31 20.68 -21.94
CA TYR A 150 12.29 19.71 -22.34
C TYR A 150 11.07 19.75 -21.40
N ASN A 151 11.27 19.80 -20.09
CA ASN A 151 10.17 19.81 -19.11
C ASN A 151 9.28 21.06 -19.23
N VAL A 152 9.85 22.21 -19.53
CA VAL A 152 9.09 23.46 -19.81
C VAL A 152 8.61 23.54 -21.27
N ARG A 153 8.79 22.47 -22.05
CA ARG A 153 8.34 22.33 -23.44
C ARG A 153 8.94 23.35 -24.42
N LEU A 154 10.18 23.80 -24.19
CA LEU A 154 10.88 24.73 -25.07
C LEU A 154 11.04 24.18 -26.51
N ASN A 155 11.13 22.85 -26.64
CA ASN A 155 11.24 22.13 -27.90
C ASN A 155 10.03 22.29 -28.83
N LEU A 156 8.83 22.61 -28.32
CA LEU A 156 7.59 22.64 -29.11
C LEU A 156 7.69 23.50 -30.38
N LYS A 157 8.26 24.72 -30.26
CA LYS A 157 8.42 25.65 -31.38
C LYS A 157 9.40 25.15 -32.46
N SER A 158 10.17 24.13 -32.13
CA SER A 158 11.20 23.54 -32.98
C SER A 158 10.82 22.17 -33.54
N ILE A 159 9.62 21.65 -33.23
CA ILE A 159 9.14 20.35 -33.74
C ILE A 159 8.42 20.54 -35.07
N LYS A 160 8.78 19.72 -36.06
CA LYS A 160 8.04 19.53 -37.30
C LYS A 160 7.49 18.10 -37.32
N GLN A 161 6.21 17.94 -37.59
CA GLN A 161 5.56 16.62 -37.60
C GLN A 161 5.17 16.25 -39.03
N ASN A 162 5.75 15.14 -39.53
CA ASN A 162 5.39 14.53 -40.80
C ASN A 162 4.97 13.08 -40.52
N THR A 163 3.82 12.65 -41.04
CA THR A 163 3.39 11.23 -41.02
C THR A 163 3.53 10.54 -39.66
N GLY A 164 3.08 11.18 -38.57
CA GLY A 164 3.09 10.62 -37.21
C GLY A 164 4.43 10.64 -36.46
N ILE A 165 5.55 10.96 -37.14
CA ILE A 165 6.88 11.09 -36.54
C ILE A 165 7.20 12.57 -36.34
N GLN A 166 7.72 12.90 -35.16
CA GLN A 166 8.20 14.25 -34.87
C GLN A 166 9.69 14.37 -35.18
N ASN A 167 10.08 15.52 -35.73
CA ASN A 167 11.46 15.87 -36.05
C ASN A 167 11.81 17.22 -35.42
N LEU A 168 12.88 17.27 -34.64
CA LEU A 168 13.39 18.45 -33.98
C LEU A 168 14.32 19.21 -34.94
N SER A 169 14.01 20.45 -35.22
CA SER A 169 14.94 21.40 -35.84
C SER A 169 15.97 21.83 -34.79
N THR A 170 17.12 21.15 -34.73
CA THR A 170 18.21 21.50 -33.81
C THR A 170 18.71 22.93 -34.02
N LYS A 171 18.70 23.43 -35.26
CA LYS A 171 19.01 24.83 -35.59
C LYS A 171 18.07 25.81 -34.88
N ASN A 172 16.77 25.57 -34.90
CA ASN A 172 15.80 26.44 -34.23
C ASN A 172 15.88 26.25 -32.71
N TYR A 173 15.99 25.02 -32.25
CA TYR A 173 16.00 24.67 -30.83
C TYR A 173 17.18 25.29 -30.10
N PHE A 174 18.39 25.20 -30.67
CA PHE A 174 19.57 25.86 -30.12
C PHE A 174 19.67 27.35 -30.53
N GLY A 175 18.72 27.85 -31.34
CA GLY A 175 18.56 29.29 -31.58
C GLY A 175 17.96 30.03 -30.37
N GLU A 176 17.30 29.30 -29.47
CA GLU A 176 16.75 29.80 -28.21
C GLU A 176 17.84 30.25 -27.23
N MET A 177 17.44 31.08 -26.28
CA MET A 177 18.31 31.67 -25.26
C MET A 177 18.41 30.77 -24.02
N PHE A 178 19.63 30.56 -23.54
CA PHE A 178 19.97 29.70 -22.40
C PHE A 178 20.89 30.42 -21.41
N PRO A 179 20.83 30.08 -20.11
CA PRO A 179 21.73 30.59 -19.10
C PRO A 179 23.14 30.01 -19.24
N LYS A 180 24.13 30.91 -19.19
CA LYS A 180 25.56 30.62 -19.24
C LYS A 180 26.26 31.24 -18.01
N PRO A 181 26.16 30.58 -16.84
CA PRO A 181 27.03 30.94 -15.72
C PRO A 181 28.50 30.64 -16.02
N LEU A 182 29.41 31.12 -15.17
CA LEU A 182 30.83 30.78 -15.28
C LEU A 182 31.04 29.27 -15.27
N LYS A 183 31.99 28.77 -16.05
CA LYS A 183 32.26 27.32 -16.18
C LYS A 183 32.47 26.63 -14.83
N GLN A 184 33.16 27.29 -13.89
CA GLN A 184 33.38 26.76 -12.55
C GLN A 184 32.06 26.54 -11.78
N ASP A 185 31.09 27.44 -11.94
CA ASP A 185 29.77 27.30 -11.32
C ASP A 185 28.92 26.25 -12.04
N GLN A 186 29.03 26.14 -13.36
CA GLN A 186 28.42 25.02 -14.11
C GLN A 186 28.90 23.66 -13.57
N GLN A 187 30.21 23.50 -13.32
CA GLN A 187 30.79 22.29 -12.74
C GLN A 187 30.28 22.00 -11.32
N LYS A 188 30.18 23.02 -10.47
CA LYS A 188 29.59 22.89 -9.13
C LYS A 188 28.12 22.47 -9.20
N ILE A 189 27.35 23.09 -10.10
CA ILE A 189 25.95 22.75 -10.35
C ILE A 189 25.83 21.30 -10.81
N ALA A 190 26.60 20.89 -11.83
CA ALA A 190 26.55 19.53 -12.36
C ALA A 190 26.89 18.50 -11.29
N LYS A 191 27.96 18.71 -10.53
CA LYS A 191 28.34 17.83 -9.41
C LYS A 191 27.26 17.75 -8.34
N PHE A 192 26.70 18.90 -7.94
CA PHE A 192 25.61 18.94 -6.97
C PHE A 192 24.38 18.19 -7.46
N LEU A 193 23.99 18.37 -8.72
CA LEU A 193 22.84 17.70 -9.30
C LEU A 193 23.07 16.19 -9.45
N ASP A 194 24.25 15.75 -9.87
CA ASP A 194 24.65 14.33 -9.90
C ASP A 194 24.41 13.70 -8.50
N GLU A 195 25.02 14.28 -7.45
CA GLU A 195 24.91 13.78 -6.07
C GLU A 195 23.47 13.74 -5.55
N LYS A 196 22.66 14.77 -5.84
CA LYS A 196 21.27 14.85 -5.35
C LYS A 196 20.31 13.97 -6.13
N VAL A 197 20.48 13.88 -7.45
CA VAL A 197 19.67 13.01 -8.30
C VAL A 197 19.92 11.55 -7.93
N ASP A 198 21.18 11.15 -7.77
CA ASP A 198 21.54 9.78 -7.38
C ASP A 198 20.95 9.41 -6.01
N LEU A 199 21.04 10.32 -5.02
CA LEU A 199 20.45 10.12 -3.71
C LEU A 199 18.93 9.91 -3.78
N ILE A 200 18.23 10.74 -4.55
CA ILE A 200 16.77 10.62 -4.73
C ILE A 200 16.43 9.29 -5.38
N ASP A 201 17.17 8.90 -6.42
CA ASP A 201 16.92 7.66 -7.15
C ASP A 201 17.14 6.42 -6.28
N GLU A 202 18.15 6.42 -5.41
CA GLU A 202 18.37 5.33 -4.43
C GLU A 202 17.25 5.28 -3.38
N ILE A 203 16.72 6.42 -2.92
CA ILE A 203 15.56 6.46 -2.03
C ILE A 203 14.31 5.90 -2.73
N VAL A 204 14.07 6.29 -3.98
CA VAL A 204 12.94 5.79 -4.78
C VAL A 204 13.05 4.27 -4.99
N LYS A 205 14.25 3.76 -5.28
CA LYS A 205 14.52 2.32 -5.41
C LYS A 205 14.18 1.55 -4.14
N LYS A 206 14.64 2.01 -2.96
CA LYS A 206 14.32 1.41 -1.66
C LYS A 206 12.81 1.43 -1.37
N LYS A 207 12.12 2.52 -1.71
CA LYS A 207 10.66 2.65 -1.55
C LYS A 207 9.89 1.71 -2.48
N LYS A 208 10.31 1.54 -3.74
CA LYS A 208 9.73 0.55 -4.65
C LYS A 208 9.90 -0.86 -4.10
N LYS A 209 11.07 -1.19 -3.55
CA LYS A 209 11.30 -2.49 -2.90
C LYS A 209 10.39 -2.71 -1.68
N LEU A 210 10.17 -1.68 -0.88
CA LEU A 210 9.21 -1.73 0.24
C LEU A 210 7.79 -2.03 -0.25
N ILE A 211 7.33 -1.44 -1.36
CA ILE A 211 6.01 -1.74 -1.94
C ILE A 211 5.93 -3.22 -2.34
N GLU A 212 6.97 -3.78 -2.98
CA GLU A 212 7.00 -5.21 -3.33
C GLU A 212 6.87 -6.10 -2.09
N LEU A 213 7.65 -5.83 -1.04
CA LEU A 213 7.62 -6.60 0.21
C LEU A 213 6.27 -6.49 0.92
N LEU A 214 5.63 -5.31 0.90
CA LEU A 214 4.29 -5.12 1.46
C LEU A 214 3.24 -5.94 0.68
N LYS A 215 3.32 -5.96 -0.66
CA LYS A 215 2.45 -6.77 -1.51
C LYS A 215 2.65 -8.26 -1.27
N GLU A 216 3.89 -8.72 -1.16
CA GLU A 216 4.23 -10.11 -0.85
C GLU A 216 3.67 -10.52 0.52
N LYS A 217 3.93 -9.73 1.56
CA LYS A 217 3.40 -9.96 2.91
C LYS A 217 1.88 -9.98 2.92
N ARG A 218 1.23 -9.05 2.22
CA ARG A 218 -0.23 -9.01 2.09
C ARG A 218 -0.77 -10.31 1.49
N THR A 219 -0.19 -10.77 0.38
CA THR A 219 -0.57 -12.04 -0.26
C THR A 219 -0.32 -13.24 0.66
N ALA A 220 0.82 -13.28 1.36
CA ALA A 220 1.15 -14.36 2.28
C ALA A 220 0.14 -14.46 3.45
N VAL A 221 -0.24 -13.32 4.03
CA VAL A 221 -1.25 -13.26 5.10
C VAL A 221 -2.62 -13.75 4.60
N ILE A 222 -3.04 -13.31 3.41
CA ILE A 222 -4.30 -13.78 2.82
C ILE A 222 -4.23 -15.29 2.58
N ASN A 223 -3.17 -15.77 1.93
CA ASN A 223 -3.00 -17.19 1.63
C ASN A 223 -3.06 -18.03 2.90
N GLN A 224 -2.30 -17.66 3.93
CA GLN A 224 -2.33 -18.36 5.21
C GLN A 224 -3.74 -18.41 5.79
N ALA A 225 -4.44 -17.27 5.86
CA ALA A 225 -5.76 -17.20 6.49
C ALA A 225 -6.83 -17.99 5.72
N VAL A 226 -6.81 -17.95 4.38
CA VAL A 226 -7.84 -18.62 3.56
C VAL A 226 -7.53 -20.08 3.25
N THR A 227 -6.33 -20.58 3.54
CA THR A 227 -5.98 -22.01 3.34
C THR A 227 -5.80 -22.76 4.66
N LYS A 228 -5.29 -22.11 5.71
CA LYS A 228 -4.97 -22.73 7.00
C LYS A 228 -5.88 -22.28 8.14
N GLY A 229 -6.83 -21.39 7.88
CA GLY A 229 -7.66 -20.78 8.91
C GLY A 229 -6.87 -19.80 9.79
N LEU A 230 -7.54 -19.34 10.85
CA LEU A 230 -6.95 -18.45 11.85
C LEU A 230 -6.88 -19.19 13.17
N LYS A 231 -5.79 -19.01 13.92
CA LYS A 231 -5.75 -19.44 15.31
C LYS A 231 -6.85 -18.71 16.08
N LYS A 232 -7.83 -19.48 16.57
CA LYS A 232 -8.95 -18.94 17.33
C LYS A 232 -8.46 -18.41 18.67
N LYS A 233 -9.08 -17.33 19.12
CA LYS A 233 -8.87 -16.75 20.44
C LYS A 233 -10.21 -16.81 21.18
N PHE A 234 -10.21 -17.32 22.39
CA PHE A 234 -11.43 -17.50 23.18
C PHE A 234 -11.38 -16.62 24.42
N MET A 235 -12.50 -15.98 24.74
CA MET A 235 -12.75 -15.37 26.04
C MET A 235 -13.65 -16.32 26.82
N PHE A 236 -13.21 -16.72 28.00
CA PHE A 236 -14.05 -17.54 28.88
C PHE A 236 -14.97 -16.67 29.73
N ASP A 237 -16.21 -17.08 29.82
CA ASP A 237 -17.15 -16.64 30.85
C ASP A 237 -16.85 -17.38 32.17
N THR A 238 -17.28 -16.82 33.31
CA THR A 238 -17.00 -17.36 34.66
C THR A 238 -17.61 -18.74 34.86
N ASN A 239 -18.74 -19.02 34.23
CA ASN A 239 -19.39 -20.33 34.31
C ASN A 239 -18.54 -21.50 33.76
N ILE A 240 -17.43 -21.24 33.07
CA ILE A 240 -16.53 -22.32 32.63
C ILE A 240 -15.79 -22.95 33.80
N PHE A 241 -15.46 -22.16 34.83
CA PHE A 241 -14.76 -22.65 36.01
C PHE A 241 -15.65 -23.60 36.81
N ASP A 242 -16.96 -23.30 36.90
CA ASP A 242 -17.93 -24.23 37.46
C ASP A 242 -18.00 -25.54 36.68
N ALA A 243 -17.99 -25.50 35.35
CA ALA A 243 -18.05 -26.71 34.53
C ALA A 243 -16.79 -27.57 34.63
N LEU A 244 -15.62 -26.94 34.72
CA LEU A 244 -14.34 -27.60 34.97
C LEU A 244 -14.29 -28.22 36.36
N LEU A 245 -14.66 -27.45 37.41
CA LEU A 245 -14.67 -27.93 38.79
C LEU A 245 -15.67 -29.07 39.01
N ASP A 246 -16.86 -28.98 38.40
CA ASP A 246 -17.88 -30.02 38.48
C ASP A 246 -17.55 -31.26 37.62
N GLY A 247 -16.41 -31.29 36.92
CA GLY A 247 -15.99 -32.40 36.05
C GLY A 247 -16.85 -32.58 34.78
N LYS A 248 -17.62 -31.55 34.39
CA LYS A 248 -18.41 -31.54 33.15
C LYS A 248 -17.54 -31.30 31.92
N ILE A 249 -16.40 -30.64 32.12
CA ILE A 249 -15.37 -30.40 31.11
C ILE A 249 -14.04 -30.85 31.71
N ASP A 250 -13.27 -31.61 30.93
CA ASP A 250 -11.90 -31.96 31.30
C ASP A 250 -10.93 -30.89 30.79
N PHE A 251 -10.05 -30.39 31.65
CA PHE A 251 -9.05 -29.39 31.30
C PHE A 251 -8.10 -29.89 30.20
N ASP A 252 -7.75 -31.18 30.22
CA ASP A 252 -6.87 -31.78 29.21
C ASP A 252 -7.54 -31.95 27.83
N SER A 253 -8.87 -31.85 27.80
CA SER A 253 -9.68 -31.91 26.57
C SER A 253 -9.81 -30.56 25.85
N LEU A 254 -9.26 -29.48 26.43
CA LEU A 254 -9.30 -28.15 25.81
C LEU A 254 -8.43 -28.07 24.53
N PRO A 255 -8.90 -27.38 23.46
CA PRO A 255 -8.16 -27.19 22.19
C PRO A 255 -6.76 -26.51 22.28
N LYS A 256 -5.70 -27.30 22.34
CA LYS A 256 -4.31 -26.90 22.59
C LYS A 256 -3.71 -25.93 21.56
N ASN A 257 -4.26 -25.81 20.35
CA ASN A 257 -3.76 -24.94 19.28
C ASN A 257 -4.35 -23.51 19.28
N HIS A 258 -5.17 -23.18 20.26
CA HIS A 258 -5.84 -21.90 20.38
C HIS A 258 -5.32 -21.04 21.54
N LYS A 259 -5.74 -19.78 21.59
CA LYS A 259 -5.39 -18.89 22.71
C LYS A 259 -6.61 -18.65 23.57
N TYR A 260 -6.44 -18.77 24.87
CA TYR A 260 -7.49 -18.56 25.86
C TYR A 260 -7.22 -17.30 26.66
N TYR A 261 -8.28 -16.56 26.95
CA TYR A 261 -8.25 -15.32 27.68
C TYR A 261 -9.27 -15.38 28.80
N ILE A 262 -8.79 -15.05 30.00
CA ILE A 262 -9.56 -14.80 31.22
C ILE A 262 -9.13 -13.44 31.75
N THR A 263 -9.98 -12.77 32.51
CA THR A 263 -9.67 -11.47 33.12
C THR A 263 -9.81 -11.53 34.64
N HIS A 264 -9.43 -10.47 35.33
CA HIS A 264 -9.65 -10.35 36.78
C HIS A 264 -11.14 -10.33 37.14
N ILE A 265 -12.03 -9.98 36.21
CA ILE A 265 -13.48 -9.92 36.46
C ILE A 265 -14.02 -11.30 36.85
N GLN A 266 -13.58 -12.36 36.18
CA GLN A 266 -13.98 -13.73 36.49
C GLN A 266 -13.51 -14.14 37.89
N LYS A 267 -12.32 -13.68 38.30
CA LYS A 267 -11.81 -13.88 39.67
C LYS A 267 -12.67 -13.16 40.70
N ASP A 268 -13.01 -11.90 40.44
CA ASP A 268 -13.85 -11.08 41.32
C ASP A 268 -15.26 -11.70 41.48
N GLU A 269 -15.78 -12.37 40.45
CA GLU A 269 -17.04 -13.12 40.52
C GLU A 269 -16.92 -14.37 41.40
N ILE A 270 -15.84 -15.13 41.24
CA ILE A 270 -15.55 -16.31 42.08
C ILE A 270 -15.41 -15.90 43.55
N GLU A 271 -14.69 -14.81 43.86
CA GLU A 271 -14.46 -14.35 45.23
C GLU A 271 -15.74 -13.99 46.01
N ARG A 272 -16.85 -13.75 45.31
CA ARG A 272 -18.16 -13.42 45.93
C ARG A 272 -19.04 -14.64 46.20
N ILE A 273 -18.58 -15.84 45.87
CA ILE A 273 -19.29 -17.09 46.18
C ILE A 273 -19.33 -17.29 47.70
N LYS A 274 -20.53 -17.60 48.22
CA LYS A 274 -20.76 -17.74 49.68
C LYS A 274 -20.22 -19.04 50.27
N ASP A 275 -20.15 -20.09 49.47
CA ASP A 275 -19.60 -21.37 49.87
C ASP A 275 -18.07 -21.28 49.83
N GLU A 276 -17.45 -21.20 51.01
CA GLU A 276 -15.99 -21.02 51.16
C GLU A 276 -15.20 -22.17 50.52
N ASN A 277 -15.64 -23.42 50.70
CA ASN A 277 -14.95 -24.58 50.14
C ASN A 277 -15.01 -24.56 48.60
N ARG A 278 -16.19 -24.22 48.04
CA ARG A 278 -16.34 -24.10 46.58
C ARG A 278 -15.54 -22.93 46.03
N LYS A 279 -15.52 -21.80 46.72
CA LYS A 279 -14.76 -20.61 46.36
C LYS A 279 -13.27 -20.92 46.29
N GLU A 280 -12.70 -21.56 47.31
CA GLU A 280 -11.29 -21.95 47.35
C GLU A 280 -10.92 -22.84 46.15
N ALA A 281 -11.74 -23.87 45.87
CA ALA A 281 -11.50 -24.76 44.74
C ALA A 281 -11.56 -24.06 43.36
N LEU A 282 -12.48 -23.11 43.18
CA LEU A 282 -12.57 -22.33 41.94
C LEU A 282 -11.40 -21.33 41.79
N ILE A 283 -10.90 -20.77 42.89
CA ILE A 283 -9.73 -19.89 42.88
C ILE A 283 -8.46 -20.67 42.54
N GLU A 284 -8.26 -21.86 43.11
CA GLU A 284 -7.15 -22.74 42.74
C GLU A 284 -7.20 -23.07 41.24
N LEU A 285 -8.37 -23.47 40.73
CA LEU A 285 -8.58 -23.73 39.31
C LEU A 285 -8.30 -22.51 38.43
N PHE A 286 -8.66 -21.30 38.87
CA PHE A 286 -8.37 -20.06 38.15
C PHE A 286 -6.85 -19.83 38.00
N TYR A 287 -6.06 -20.16 39.01
CA TYR A 287 -4.61 -20.03 38.99
C TYR A 287 -3.90 -21.19 38.27
N ASP A 288 -4.51 -22.37 38.22
CA ASP A 288 -4.00 -23.55 37.49
C ASP A 288 -4.04 -23.38 35.96
N PHE A 289 -4.76 -22.39 35.44
CA PHE A 289 -4.57 -21.92 34.07
C PHE A 289 -3.15 -21.34 33.93
N ASN A 290 -2.19 -22.22 33.61
CA ASN A 290 -0.75 -21.98 33.48
C ASN A 290 -0.43 -21.06 32.28
N GLY A 291 -0.87 -19.82 32.36
CA GLY A 291 -0.77 -18.79 31.33
C GLY A 291 0.28 -17.74 31.67
N GLU A 292 0.85 -17.12 30.64
CA GLU A 292 1.66 -15.91 30.81
C GLU A 292 0.76 -14.78 31.35
N ILE A 293 0.85 -14.49 32.65
CA ILE A 293 0.14 -13.37 33.27
C ILE A 293 0.74 -12.07 32.70
N LYS A 294 -0.02 -11.40 31.84
CA LYS A 294 0.38 -10.10 31.31
C LYS A 294 -0.17 -9.01 32.23
N PRO A 295 0.67 -8.08 32.73
CA PRO A 295 0.20 -6.92 33.46
C PRO A 295 -0.87 -6.18 32.64
N THR A 296 -1.90 -5.64 33.28
CA THR A 296 -2.90 -4.79 32.62
C THR A 296 -2.23 -3.66 31.81
N GLU A 297 -1.06 -3.21 32.29
CA GLU A 297 -0.15 -2.22 31.73
C GLU A 297 0.56 -2.64 30.43
N ALA A 298 0.70 -3.94 30.17
CA ALA A 298 1.33 -4.50 28.96
C ALA A 298 0.40 -4.46 27.73
N SER A 299 -0.78 -3.83 27.87
CA SER A 299 -1.80 -3.63 26.85
C SER A 299 -1.73 -2.18 26.36
N VAL A 300 -1.33 -1.94 25.11
CA VAL A 300 -0.72 -0.69 24.62
C VAL A 300 -1.71 0.52 24.39
N TYR A 301 -1.41 1.64 25.07
CA TYR A 301 -1.50 3.14 24.86
C TYR A 301 -2.61 3.98 24.15
N GLY A 302 -3.12 5.01 24.89
CA GLY A 302 -3.31 6.46 24.54
C GLY A 302 -4.74 7.09 24.68
N VAL A 303 -5.07 8.30 25.20
CA VAL A 303 -4.41 9.45 25.91
C VAL A 303 -5.49 10.26 26.74
N SER A 304 -5.07 10.89 27.84
CA SER A 304 -5.79 11.71 28.87
C SER A 304 -6.22 13.15 28.48
N LYS A 305 -7.17 13.77 29.23
CA LYS A 305 -7.01 15.13 29.80
C LYS A 305 -7.99 15.51 30.96
N TYR A 306 -7.40 15.97 32.07
CA TYR A 306 -7.89 16.90 33.13
C TYR A 306 -9.06 16.55 34.06
N GLY A 307 -8.74 15.88 35.19
CA GLY A 307 -8.92 16.38 36.57
C GLY A 307 -10.31 16.73 37.14
N GLN A 308 -11.39 16.72 36.35
CA GLN A 308 -12.77 16.86 36.82
C GLN A 308 -13.69 16.08 35.87
N CYS A 309 -14.51 15.15 36.39
CA CYS A 309 -15.55 14.49 35.61
C CYS A 309 -16.86 15.25 35.79
N LYS A 310 -17.49 15.67 34.69
CA LYS A 310 -18.84 16.25 34.72
C LYS A 310 -19.87 15.12 34.74
N TYR A 311 -20.66 15.05 35.80
CA TYR A 311 -21.92 14.30 35.81
C TYR A 311 -23.08 15.28 35.51
N GLY A 312 -24.20 14.78 34.99
CA GLY A 312 -25.31 15.59 34.47
C GLY A 312 -25.77 16.76 35.36
N LYS A 313 -26.29 17.81 34.71
CA LYS A 313 -26.72 19.11 35.28
C LYS A 313 -25.67 19.87 36.11
N GLY A 314 -24.38 19.73 35.76
CA GLY A 314 -23.37 20.74 36.10
C GLY A 314 -22.77 20.66 37.50
N VAL A 315 -23.01 19.59 38.24
CA VAL A 315 -22.33 19.36 39.53
C VAL A 315 -20.95 18.74 39.28
N LYS A 316 -19.93 19.32 39.90
CA LYS A 316 -18.53 18.85 39.84
C LYS A 316 -18.21 18.05 41.09
N ILE A 317 -17.67 16.85 40.92
CA ILE A 317 -17.24 15.98 42.02
C ILE A 317 -15.77 15.62 41.82
N SER A 318 -15.02 15.49 42.92
CA SER A 318 -13.63 15.05 42.86
C SER A 318 -13.55 13.54 42.58
N THR A 319 -12.50 13.14 41.88
CA THR A 319 -12.29 11.77 41.36
C THR A 319 -12.24 10.69 42.45
N GLU A 320 -12.04 11.05 43.72
CA GLU A 320 -12.02 10.12 44.85
C GLU A 320 -13.38 9.50 45.20
N ALA A 321 -14.51 10.06 44.74
CA ALA A 321 -15.84 9.53 45.07
C ALA A 321 -16.42 8.54 44.05
N ALA A 322 -15.77 8.34 42.88
CA ALA A 322 -16.45 7.77 41.71
C ALA A 322 -16.21 6.27 41.43
N VAL A 323 -15.30 5.58 42.12
CA VAL A 323 -15.11 4.13 41.92
C VAL A 323 -14.78 3.46 43.26
N ARG A 324 -15.81 3.04 43.99
CA ARG A 324 -15.62 2.00 45.00
C ARG A 324 -15.47 0.67 44.27
N GLY A 325 -14.25 0.15 44.29
CA GLY A 325 -13.97 -1.28 44.08
C GLY A 325 -13.29 -1.62 42.76
N VAL A 326 -11.99 -1.33 42.64
CA VAL A 326 -11.08 -2.18 41.87
C VAL A 326 -9.71 -2.16 42.58
N SER A 327 -9.21 -3.35 42.93
CA SER A 327 -7.90 -3.67 43.53
C SER A 327 -7.71 -3.52 45.06
N ARG A 328 -7.39 -4.65 45.70
CA ARG A 328 -6.85 -4.88 47.05
C ARG A 328 -6.32 -6.33 46.98
N TRP A 329 -5.07 -6.75 47.21
CA TRP A 329 -3.88 -6.36 48.01
C TRP A 329 -2.57 -6.74 47.25
N ASP A 330 -1.35 -6.22 47.47
CA ASP A 330 -0.65 -5.77 48.70
C ASP A 330 0.19 -4.45 48.54
N GLU A 331 0.22 -3.61 49.59
CA GLU A 331 0.79 -2.24 49.68
C GLU A 331 2.16 -2.14 50.40
N CYS A 332 2.91 -1.02 50.23
CA CYS A 332 3.60 -0.37 51.38
C CYS A 332 3.93 1.13 51.22
N LYS A 333 3.83 1.88 52.34
CA LYS A 333 4.27 3.29 52.53
C LYS A 333 5.71 3.36 53.11
N TRP A 334 6.43 4.48 52.89
CA TRP A 334 6.99 5.34 53.98
C TRP A 334 7.48 6.73 53.47
N GLY A 335 7.29 7.80 54.26
CA GLY A 335 8.07 9.06 54.18
C GLY A 335 9.58 8.81 54.44
N ARG A 336 10.53 9.72 54.17
CA ARG A 336 10.51 11.20 54.11
C ARG A 336 10.66 11.72 52.67
N GLY A 337 9.55 12.20 52.12
CA GLY A 337 9.62 13.39 51.28
C GLY A 337 10.30 13.28 49.92
N VAL A 338 10.19 12.16 49.19
CA VAL A 338 10.32 12.20 47.73
C VAL A 338 9.27 11.31 47.08
N LYS A 339 8.44 11.92 46.23
CA LYS A 339 7.34 11.33 45.47
C LYS A 339 7.82 11.03 44.06
N ILE A 340 7.48 9.87 43.50
CA ILE A 340 7.67 9.58 42.07
C ILE A 340 6.27 9.48 41.42
N PRO A 341 5.99 10.14 40.28
CA PRO A 341 4.64 10.22 39.71
C PRO A 341 4.30 8.94 38.94
N THR A 342 3.31 8.19 39.41
CA THR A 342 2.75 7.05 38.68
C THR A 342 1.72 7.55 37.67
N GLU A 343 2.17 7.84 36.45
CA GLU A 343 1.34 7.96 35.26
C GLU A 343 0.82 6.59 34.83
N SER A 344 -0.13 6.00 35.57
CA SER A 344 -0.83 4.76 35.17
C SER A 344 -2.13 4.63 35.96
N PHE A 345 -3.24 5.12 35.39
CA PHE A 345 -4.59 4.77 35.84
C PHE A 345 -5.47 4.51 34.62
N VAL A 346 -6.24 3.41 34.73
CA VAL A 346 -7.02 2.76 33.68
C VAL A 346 -8.41 3.39 33.55
N LEU A 347 -8.80 3.68 32.32
CA LEU A 347 -10.19 3.70 31.83
C LEU A 347 -10.12 3.36 30.34
N ASN A 348 -10.98 2.43 29.92
CA ASN A 348 -10.97 1.65 28.66
C ASN A 348 -10.04 0.43 28.66
N THR A 349 -10.68 -0.72 28.54
CA THR A 349 -10.12 -1.96 28.01
C THR A 349 -9.37 -1.67 26.71
N SER A 350 -8.06 -1.96 26.76
CA SER A 350 -7.09 -1.86 25.67
C SER A 350 -7.63 -2.35 24.32
N ARG A 351 -7.40 -1.56 23.27
CA ARG A 351 -7.69 -1.88 21.88
C ARG A 351 -6.39 -2.16 21.14
N LEU A 352 -6.23 -3.37 20.61
CA LEU A 352 -5.24 -3.65 19.56
C LEU A 352 -5.79 -3.11 18.24
N ASP A 353 -5.50 -1.84 17.94
CA ASP A 353 -5.15 -1.30 16.62
C ASP A 353 -5.13 0.24 16.64
N ASP A 354 -4.11 0.82 16.00
CA ASP A 354 -3.65 2.23 16.05
C ASP A 354 -4.62 3.33 15.53
N GLU A 355 -5.94 3.18 15.69
CA GLU A 355 -6.90 4.26 15.43
C GLU A 355 -7.90 4.42 16.58
N ALA A 356 -7.69 5.45 17.40
CA ALA A 356 -8.62 5.89 18.44
C ALA A 356 -9.90 6.44 17.80
N LYS A 357 -10.97 5.64 17.76
CA LYS A 357 -12.34 6.16 17.68
C LYS A 357 -12.88 6.31 19.10
N LEU A 358 -13.39 7.49 19.46
CA LEU A 358 -14.20 7.68 20.67
C LEU A 358 -15.32 6.63 20.67
N GLY A 359 -15.21 5.63 21.54
CA GLY A 359 -16.30 4.71 21.84
C GLY A 359 -16.97 5.16 23.13
N ASP A 360 -18.28 5.21 23.10
CA ASP A 360 -19.21 5.75 24.10
C ASP A 360 -19.73 4.68 25.08
N ALA A 361 -18.96 3.60 25.30
CA ALA A 361 -19.40 2.42 26.05
C ALA A 361 -20.67 1.75 25.48
N THR A 362 -21.00 1.94 24.19
CA THR A 362 -22.22 1.36 23.57
C THR A 362 -22.35 -0.14 23.80
N TYR A 363 -21.29 -0.93 23.61
CA TYR A 363 -21.37 -2.39 23.80
C TYR A 363 -21.65 -2.74 25.26
N PHE A 364 -20.88 -2.18 26.19
CA PHE A 364 -21.10 -2.35 27.62
C PHE A 364 -22.51 -1.96 28.05
N GLU A 365 -23.00 -0.78 27.67
CA GLU A 365 -24.32 -0.31 28.06
C GLU A 365 -25.45 -1.16 27.46
N VAL A 366 -25.31 -1.61 26.20
CA VAL A 366 -26.29 -2.51 25.58
C VAL A 366 -26.27 -3.90 26.21
N LEU A 367 -25.09 -4.44 26.54
CA LEU A 367 -24.96 -5.74 27.20
C LEU A 367 -25.53 -5.71 28.63
N ARG A 368 -25.16 -4.66 29.39
CA ARG A 368 -25.63 -4.39 30.76
C ARG A 368 -27.13 -4.16 30.80
N ASN A 369 -27.66 -3.44 29.80
CA ASN A 369 -29.08 -3.11 29.63
C ASN A 369 -29.67 -2.47 30.91
N GLY A 370 -28.91 -1.58 31.55
CA GLY A 370 -29.32 -0.89 32.79
C GLY A 370 -29.38 -1.74 34.06
N ASN A 371 -29.07 -3.05 34.00
CA ASN A 371 -29.04 -3.91 35.18
C ASN A 371 -27.63 -4.01 35.75
N LEU A 372 -27.44 -3.50 36.98
CA LEU A 372 -26.16 -3.54 37.68
C LEU A 372 -25.64 -4.97 37.89
N LYS A 373 -26.52 -5.97 37.93
CA LYS A 373 -26.12 -7.39 38.07
C LYS A 373 -25.50 -8.00 36.81
N HIS A 374 -25.59 -7.33 35.66
CA HIS A 374 -24.98 -7.79 34.40
C HIS A 374 -23.67 -7.03 34.11
N THR A 375 -23.10 -6.34 35.10
CA THR A 375 -21.95 -5.47 34.87
C THR A 375 -20.73 -6.28 34.49
N GLU A 376 -20.47 -7.38 35.18
CA GLU A 376 -19.36 -8.29 34.88
C GLU A 376 -19.51 -8.97 33.51
N ASP A 377 -20.66 -9.60 33.23
CA ASP A 377 -20.99 -10.14 31.90
C ASP A 377 -20.79 -9.11 30.79
N ALA A 378 -21.24 -7.87 31.02
CA ALA A 378 -21.09 -6.80 30.02
C ALA A 378 -19.62 -6.46 29.75
N LEU A 379 -18.75 -6.47 30.76
CA LEU A 379 -17.32 -6.24 30.59
C LEU A 379 -16.62 -7.41 29.89
N ILE A 380 -16.97 -8.66 30.24
CA ILE A 380 -16.45 -9.86 29.59
C ILE A 380 -16.85 -9.88 28.10
N GLY A 381 -18.14 -9.63 27.83
CA GLY A 381 -18.70 -9.61 26.47
C GLY A 381 -18.15 -8.45 25.63
N GLU A 382 -18.01 -7.25 26.21
CA GLU A 382 -17.35 -6.13 25.53
C GLU A 382 -15.90 -6.46 25.20
N THR A 383 -15.15 -7.03 26.16
CA THR A 383 -13.76 -7.43 25.94
C THR A 383 -13.64 -8.46 24.81
N ALA A 384 -14.56 -9.43 24.76
CA ALA A 384 -14.62 -10.42 23.69
C ALA A 384 -14.87 -9.77 22.31
N ILE A 385 -15.89 -8.91 22.21
CA ILE A 385 -16.23 -8.20 20.96
C ILE A 385 -15.06 -7.32 20.50
N VAL A 386 -14.51 -6.49 21.39
CA VAL A 386 -13.48 -5.49 21.06
C VAL A 386 -12.17 -6.16 20.63
N ASN A 387 -11.82 -7.29 21.23
CA ASN A 387 -10.59 -8.01 20.93
C ASN A 387 -10.76 -9.14 19.91
N ASN A 388 -11.96 -9.28 19.33
CA ASN A 388 -12.31 -10.33 18.38
C ASN A 388 -11.98 -11.74 18.94
N LEU A 389 -12.45 -11.98 20.16
CA LEU A 389 -12.38 -13.25 20.86
C LEU A 389 -13.76 -13.91 20.78
N ALA A 390 -13.80 -15.22 20.56
CA ALA A 390 -15.04 -15.97 20.66
C ALA A 390 -15.39 -16.17 22.14
N LEU A 391 -16.55 -15.69 22.57
CA LEU A 391 -17.02 -15.88 23.94
C LEU A 391 -17.51 -17.32 24.13
N VAL A 392 -16.92 -18.03 25.09
CA VAL A 392 -17.34 -19.38 25.48
C VAL A 392 -18.19 -19.27 26.75
N SER A 393 -19.49 -19.56 26.62
CA SER A 393 -20.47 -19.43 27.71
C SER A 393 -21.66 -20.36 27.49
N ASN A 394 -22.16 -20.98 28.55
CA ASN A 394 -23.43 -21.70 28.49
C ASN A 394 -24.67 -20.81 28.77
N ASP A 395 -24.48 -19.52 29.07
CA ASP A 395 -25.60 -18.56 29.13
C ASP A 395 -26.07 -18.19 27.72
N ILE A 396 -27.17 -18.83 27.30
CA ILE A 396 -27.81 -18.59 25.99
C ILE A 396 -28.26 -17.13 25.82
N LYS A 397 -28.72 -16.47 26.89
CA LYS A 397 -29.19 -15.08 26.80
C LYS A 397 -28.01 -14.12 26.65
N PHE A 398 -26.93 -14.35 27.37
CA PHE A 398 -25.71 -13.55 27.26
C PHE A 398 -25.07 -13.70 25.88
N ARG A 399 -24.90 -14.94 25.40
CA ARG A 399 -24.40 -15.23 24.04
C ARG A 399 -25.20 -14.53 22.96
N ARG A 400 -26.54 -14.64 22.98
CA ARG A 400 -27.41 -13.95 22.02
C ARG A 400 -27.27 -12.43 22.03
N LYS A 401 -26.97 -11.81 23.17
CA LYS A 401 -26.71 -10.36 23.23
C LYS A 401 -25.38 -10.00 22.57
N VAL A 402 -24.33 -10.78 22.82
CA VAL A 402 -23.02 -10.60 22.20
C VAL A 402 -23.09 -10.82 20.69
N GLU A 403 -23.81 -11.84 20.23
CA GLU A 403 -24.06 -12.12 18.80
C GLU A 403 -24.79 -10.97 18.10
N LYS A 404 -25.82 -10.39 18.74
CA LYS A 404 -26.54 -9.22 18.22
C LYS A 404 -25.65 -8.00 18.03
N LEU A 405 -24.59 -7.89 18.82
CA LEU A 405 -23.57 -6.84 18.73
C LEU A 405 -22.43 -7.20 17.76
N GLY A 406 -22.52 -8.37 17.11
CA GLY A 406 -21.58 -8.84 16.10
C GLY A 406 -20.40 -9.67 16.64
N GLY A 407 -20.38 -9.96 17.95
CA GLY A 407 -19.41 -10.85 18.56
C GLY A 407 -19.69 -12.32 18.27
N ASP A 408 -18.64 -13.14 18.22
CA ASP A 408 -18.77 -14.58 18.03
C ASP A 408 -18.88 -15.28 19.39
N THR A 409 -19.73 -16.29 19.50
CA THR A 409 -19.96 -17.01 20.76
C THR A 409 -20.14 -18.51 20.53
N MET A 410 -19.96 -19.31 21.58
CA MET A 410 -20.21 -20.75 21.56
C MET A 410 -20.53 -21.34 22.93
N SER A 411 -21.23 -22.46 22.95
CA SER A 411 -21.48 -23.25 24.16
C SER A 411 -20.25 -24.07 24.57
N PHE A 412 -20.30 -24.66 25.76
CA PHE A 412 -19.25 -25.58 26.22
C PHE A 412 -19.19 -26.85 25.38
N ASP A 413 -20.33 -27.41 25.01
CA ASP A 413 -20.36 -28.61 24.16
C ASP A 413 -19.76 -28.34 22.79
N GLU A 414 -20.06 -27.18 22.20
CA GLU A 414 -19.45 -26.73 20.94
C GLU A 414 -17.93 -26.51 21.10
N PHE A 415 -17.51 -26.02 22.28
CA PHE A 415 -16.13 -25.69 22.58
C PHE A 415 -15.25 -26.91 22.87
N VAL A 416 -15.71 -27.89 23.65
CA VAL A 416 -14.96 -29.11 23.97
C VAL A 416 -14.86 -30.02 22.73
N ASN A 417 -15.87 -29.98 21.85
CA ASN A 417 -15.83 -30.70 20.58
C ASN A 417 -15.11 -29.93 19.46
N LEU A 418 -14.50 -28.77 19.75
CA LEU A 418 -13.54 -28.16 18.82
C LEU A 418 -12.36 -29.11 18.69
N LYS A 419 -12.27 -29.77 17.54
CA LYS A 419 -11.05 -30.50 17.19
C LYS A 419 -9.93 -29.47 17.02
N ASP A 420 -8.85 -29.63 17.78
CA ASP A 420 -7.59 -28.96 17.47
C ASP A 420 -7.26 -29.17 16.00
N ASP A 421 -6.75 -28.13 15.33
CA ASP A 421 -6.50 -28.05 13.87
C ASP A 421 -5.73 -29.26 13.32
N GLU A 422 -6.37 -30.43 13.19
CA GLU A 422 -5.88 -31.56 12.43
C GLU A 422 -5.81 -31.08 10.99
N MET A 423 -4.62 -31.10 10.40
CA MET A 423 -4.44 -30.64 9.04
C MET A 423 -4.51 -31.83 8.10
N LYS A 424 -5.45 -31.83 7.15
CA LYS A 424 -5.49 -32.81 6.06
C LYS A 424 -4.90 -32.23 4.78
N ASP A 425 -4.41 -33.10 3.90
CA ASP A 425 -4.07 -32.69 2.54
C ASP A 425 -5.36 -32.31 1.78
N SER A 426 -5.35 -31.16 1.11
CA SER A 426 -6.47 -30.74 0.27
C SER A 426 -6.56 -31.50 -1.05
N GLY A 427 -5.48 -32.18 -1.46
CA GLY A 427 -5.33 -32.78 -2.79
C GLY A 427 -5.10 -31.74 -3.90
N VAL A 428 -4.81 -30.48 -3.55
CA VAL A 428 -4.60 -29.39 -4.49
C VAL A 428 -3.28 -28.69 -4.14
N GLU A 429 -2.31 -28.76 -5.05
CA GLU A 429 -0.93 -28.32 -4.83
C GLU A 429 -0.82 -26.89 -4.28
N TRP A 430 -1.55 -25.93 -4.87
CA TRP A 430 -1.46 -24.52 -4.46
C TRP A 430 -2.07 -24.24 -3.08
N ILE A 431 -3.01 -25.08 -2.62
CA ILE A 431 -3.68 -24.96 -1.32
C ILE A 431 -2.83 -25.66 -0.25
N GLY A 432 -2.28 -26.84 -0.57
CA GLY A 432 -1.51 -27.66 0.37
C GLY A 432 -2.39 -28.24 1.47
N LYS A 433 -1.94 -28.16 2.73
CA LYS A 433 -2.69 -28.66 3.88
C LYS A 433 -3.75 -27.65 4.35
N ILE A 434 -4.94 -28.15 4.68
CA ILE A 434 -6.09 -27.39 5.21
C ILE A 434 -6.58 -28.03 6.50
N PRO A 435 -7.34 -27.30 7.35
CA PRO A 435 -8.01 -27.90 8.49
C PRO A 435 -8.91 -29.09 8.09
N ALA A 436 -8.94 -30.14 8.90
CA ALA A 436 -9.54 -31.43 8.56
C ALA A 436 -11.06 -31.34 8.33
N GLU A 437 -11.71 -30.41 9.01
CA GLU A 437 -13.12 -30.10 8.89
C GLU A 437 -13.46 -29.28 7.63
N TRP A 438 -12.46 -28.62 7.01
CA TRP A 438 -12.69 -27.84 5.80
C TRP A 438 -12.94 -28.75 4.60
N ASN A 439 -13.84 -28.31 3.73
CA ASN A 439 -14.06 -28.97 2.44
C ASN A 439 -13.30 -28.24 1.34
N VAL A 440 -13.06 -28.94 0.24
CA VAL A 440 -12.63 -28.32 -1.02
C VAL A 440 -13.73 -28.45 -2.06
N ARG A 441 -13.97 -27.38 -2.82
CA ARG A 441 -15.01 -27.35 -3.85
C ARG A 441 -14.53 -26.61 -5.09
N LYS A 442 -15.01 -27.04 -6.26
CA LYS A 442 -14.86 -26.27 -7.51
C LYS A 442 -15.60 -24.94 -7.37
N LEU A 443 -15.03 -23.87 -7.89
CA LEU A 443 -15.53 -22.50 -7.74
C LEU A 443 -16.97 -22.34 -8.27
N LYS A 444 -17.36 -23.11 -9.30
CA LYS A 444 -18.75 -23.13 -9.81
C LYS A 444 -19.81 -23.47 -8.76
N TRP A 445 -19.44 -24.19 -7.71
CA TRP A 445 -20.33 -24.57 -6.60
C TRP A 445 -20.26 -23.59 -5.43
N VAL A 446 -19.34 -22.63 -5.47
CA VAL A 446 -19.11 -21.64 -4.41
C VAL A 446 -19.73 -20.29 -4.79
N ALA A 447 -19.67 -19.90 -6.07
CA ALA A 447 -20.25 -18.66 -6.56
C ALA A 447 -20.59 -18.69 -8.06
N ARG A 448 -21.58 -17.89 -8.46
CA ARG A 448 -22.00 -17.71 -9.85
C ARG A 448 -21.48 -16.39 -10.42
N PHE A 449 -20.69 -16.45 -11.49
CA PHE A 449 -20.18 -15.28 -12.19
C PHE A 449 -21.25 -14.77 -13.16
N SER A 450 -21.68 -13.51 -12.98
CA SER A 450 -22.60 -12.83 -13.89
C SER A 450 -21.83 -11.87 -14.78
N TYR A 451 -22.27 -11.71 -16.04
CA TYR A 451 -21.66 -10.74 -16.96
C TYR A 451 -22.09 -9.33 -16.57
N GLY A 452 -21.17 -8.37 -16.66
CA GLY A 452 -21.54 -6.96 -16.70
C GLY A 452 -22.25 -6.59 -18.01
N GLU A 453 -22.78 -5.38 -18.06
CA GLU A 453 -23.59 -4.90 -19.19
C GLU A 453 -22.87 -3.84 -20.02
N SER A 454 -23.23 -3.69 -21.30
CA SER A 454 -22.61 -2.67 -22.14
C SER A 454 -23.05 -1.28 -21.69
N LEU A 455 -22.10 -0.38 -21.45
CA LEU A 455 -22.36 1.03 -21.11
C LEU A 455 -21.24 1.92 -21.64
N ALA A 456 -21.44 2.42 -22.85
CA ALA A 456 -20.56 3.39 -23.50
C ALA A 456 -20.49 4.71 -22.72
N GLU A 457 -19.41 5.47 -22.82
CA GLU A 457 -19.17 6.67 -22.01
C GLU A 457 -20.18 7.77 -22.30
N GLU A 458 -20.51 7.96 -23.57
CA GLU A 458 -21.53 8.87 -24.09
C GLU A 458 -22.95 8.56 -23.59
N ASN A 459 -23.22 7.33 -23.16
CA ASN A 459 -24.53 6.90 -22.65
C ASN A 459 -24.62 7.00 -21.11
N ARG A 460 -23.56 7.45 -20.45
CA ARG A 460 -23.55 7.57 -18.99
C ARG A 460 -24.27 8.82 -18.57
N ILE A 461 -25.31 8.62 -17.77
CA ILE A 461 -26.01 9.67 -17.03
C ILE A 461 -25.30 9.87 -15.70
N ASP A 462 -24.95 11.11 -15.37
CA ASP A 462 -24.34 11.49 -14.09
C ASP A 462 -25.12 10.90 -12.91
N GLY A 463 -24.39 10.28 -11.98
CA GLY A 463 -24.99 9.61 -10.84
C GLY A 463 -23.99 9.14 -9.80
N ILE A 464 -24.51 8.41 -8.80
CA ILE A 464 -23.75 8.03 -7.60
C ILE A 464 -23.12 6.64 -7.69
N PHE A 465 -23.48 5.83 -8.69
CA PHE A 465 -23.00 4.46 -8.81
C PHE A 465 -21.73 4.40 -9.64
N ASN A 466 -20.68 3.80 -9.09
CA ASN A 466 -19.44 3.61 -9.83
C ASN A 466 -19.64 2.64 -10.99
N VAL A 467 -19.14 3.01 -12.17
CA VAL A 467 -19.04 2.14 -13.34
C VAL A 467 -17.69 1.44 -13.29
N TYR A 468 -17.68 0.11 -13.28
CA TYR A 468 -16.45 -0.68 -13.20
C TYR A 468 -16.11 -1.36 -14.52
N GLY A 469 -14.92 -1.07 -15.05
CA GLY A 469 -14.28 -1.87 -16.09
C GLY A 469 -13.29 -2.88 -15.49
N SER A 470 -12.64 -3.66 -16.35
CA SER A 470 -11.68 -4.70 -15.92
C SER A 470 -10.54 -4.20 -15.02
N ASN A 471 -10.18 -2.92 -15.11
CA ASN A 471 -9.04 -2.38 -14.36
C ASN A 471 -9.42 -1.50 -13.17
N GLY A 472 -10.71 -1.22 -12.94
CA GLY A 472 -11.15 -0.30 -11.90
C GLY A 472 -12.38 0.51 -12.30
N ILE A 473 -12.63 1.58 -11.54
CA ILE A 473 -13.69 2.55 -11.83
C ILE A 473 -13.33 3.32 -13.10
N VAL A 474 -14.27 3.38 -14.05
CA VAL A 474 -14.12 4.08 -15.34
C VAL A 474 -15.07 5.26 -15.50
N GLY A 475 -15.92 5.52 -14.50
CA GLY A 475 -16.88 6.62 -14.48
C GLY A 475 -17.96 6.38 -13.43
N THR A 476 -19.04 7.16 -13.50
CA THR A 476 -20.24 6.98 -12.68
C THR A 476 -21.49 6.87 -13.55
N HIS A 477 -22.57 6.35 -12.96
CA HIS A 477 -23.86 6.24 -13.60
C HIS A 477 -25.02 6.41 -12.61
N ALA A 478 -26.18 6.85 -13.10
CA ALA A 478 -27.41 7.00 -12.33
C ALA A 478 -28.03 5.67 -11.89
N VAL A 479 -27.74 4.58 -12.61
CA VAL A 479 -28.33 3.25 -12.37
C VAL A 479 -27.24 2.22 -12.02
N ASN A 480 -27.56 1.27 -11.15
CA ASN A 480 -26.74 0.11 -10.82
C ASN A 480 -27.38 -1.19 -11.35
N ILE A 481 -26.56 -2.22 -11.59
CA ILE A 481 -27.06 -3.58 -11.91
C ILE A 481 -26.82 -4.56 -10.76
N THR A 482 -25.94 -4.22 -9.81
CA THR A 482 -25.55 -5.11 -8.71
C THR A 482 -26.28 -4.75 -7.43
N ASN A 483 -26.44 -5.72 -6.52
CA ASN A 483 -27.11 -5.50 -5.25
C ASN A 483 -26.13 -5.39 -4.07
N GLY A 484 -25.84 -4.17 -3.62
CA GLY A 484 -24.99 -3.89 -2.48
C GLY A 484 -23.52 -4.23 -2.74
N LYS A 485 -22.85 -4.78 -1.74
CA LYS A 485 -21.44 -5.17 -1.85
C LYS A 485 -21.26 -6.15 -3.02
N THR A 486 -20.22 -5.94 -3.81
CA THR A 486 -20.01 -6.67 -5.07
C THR A 486 -18.53 -6.95 -5.30
N ILE A 487 -18.21 -8.18 -5.71
CA ILE A 487 -16.90 -8.55 -6.27
C ILE A 487 -16.95 -8.30 -7.77
N ILE A 488 -15.94 -7.61 -8.31
CA ILE A 488 -15.77 -7.41 -9.75
C ILE A 488 -14.53 -8.16 -10.20
N ILE A 489 -14.63 -8.87 -11.32
CA ILE A 489 -13.54 -9.68 -11.88
C ILE A 489 -13.34 -9.27 -13.33
N GLY A 490 -12.13 -8.86 -13.69
CA GLY A 490 -11.80 -8.49 -15.06
C GLY A 490 -11.96 -9.66 -16.02
N ARG A 491 -12.65 -9.44 -17.14
CA ARG A 491 -12.89 -10.45 -18.18
C ARG A 491 -12.07 -10.19 -19.44
N LYS A 492 -11.87 -8.92 -19.83
CA LYS A 492 -11.13 -8.54 -21.05
C LYS A 492 -10.15 -7.40 -20.75
N GLY A 493 -8.92 -7.50 -21.27
CA GLY A 493 -7.89 -6.47 -21.13
C GLY A 493 -7.10 -6.57 -19.81
N SER A 494 -7.77 -6.51 -18.66
CA SER A 494 -7.19 -6.86 -17.35
C SER A 494 -7.83 -8.12 -16.77
N ALA A 495 -7.85 -9.17 -17.59
CA ALA A 495 -8.46 -10.45 -17.26
C ALA A 495 -7.91 -11.02 -15.94
N GLY A 496 -8.81 -11.50 -15.07
CA GLY A 496 -8.47 -12.11 -13.79
C GLY A 496 -8.20 -11.14 -12.63
N LYS A 497 -8.13 -9.83 -12.88
CA LYS A 497 -8.01 -8.84 -11.79
C LYS A 497 -9.28 -8.84 -10.94
N VAL A 498 -9.13 -8.94 -9.62
CA VAL A 498 -10.25 -8.96 -8.66
C VAL A 498 -10.33 -7.63 -7.93
N LEU A 499 -11.52 -7.05 -7.85
CA LEU A 499 -11.83 -5.78 -7.20
C LEU A 499 -13.05 -5.96 -6.30
N PHE A 500 -13.21 -5.06 -5.32
CA PHE A 500 -14.33 -5.07 -4.39
C PHE A 500 -15.01 -3.71 -4.36
N SER A 501 -16.33 -3.70 -4.50
CA SER A 501 -17.17 -2.52 -4.28
C SER A 501 -17.93 -2.66 -2.97
N GLU A 502 -17.83 -1.66 -2.10
CA GLU A 502 -18.58 -1.61 -0.82
C GLU A 502 -20.07 -1.27 -1.03
N LYS A 503 -20.46 -0.87 -2.23
CA LYS A 503 -21.82 -0.44 -2.59
C LYS A 503 -22.23 -1.03 -3.94
N SER A 504 -23.53 -0.95 -4.24
CA SER A 504 -24.06 -1.25 -5.57
C SER A 504 -23.30 -0.48 -6.64
N CYS A 505 -23.13 -1.08 -7.81
CA CYS A 505 -22.33 -0.51 -8.90
C CYS A 505 -22.82 -0.99 -10.28
N PHE A 506 -22.18 -0.48 -11.32
CA PHE A 506 -22.40 -0.88 -12.72
C PHE A 506 -21.13 -1.52 -13.30
N PRO A 507 -20.92 -2.84 -13.17
CA PRO A 507 -19.89 -3.57 -13.91
C PRO A 507 -20.22 -3.60 -15.41
N ILE A 508 -19.27 -3.20 -16.26
CA ILE A 508 -19.49 -3.23 -17.72
C ILE A 508 -19.18 -4.60 -18.32
N ASP A 509 -19.58 -4.83 -19.57
CA ASP A 509 -19.43 -6.05 -20.36
C ASP A 509 -18.00 -6.64 -20.42
N THR A 510 -16.99 -5.84 -20.13
CA THR A 510 -15.59 -6.27 -19.94
C THR A 510 -15.34 -6.94 -18.59
N THR A 511 -16.34 -7.14 -17.73
CA THR A 511 -16.20 -7.69 -16.38
C THR A 511 -17.18 -8.82 -16.11
N PHE A 512 -16.85 -9.65 -15.12
CA PHE A 512 -17.80 -10.44 -14.37
C PHE A 512 -18.06 -9.80 -13.00
N PHE A 513 -19.19 -10.12 -12.39
CA PHE A 513 -19.48 -9.74 -11.01
C PHE A 513 -20.13 -10.86 -10.19
N ILE A 514 -19.98 -10.75 -8.87
CA ILE A 514 -20.59 -11.60 -7.85
C ILE A 514 -21.12 -10.67 -6.75
N ASP A 515 -22.44 -10.68 -6.52
CA ASP A 515 -23.08 -9.99 -5.39
C ASP A 515 -23.75 -11.01 -4.47
N ASN A 516 -24.46 -10.53 -3.44
CA ASN A 516 -25.12 -11.38 -2.46
C ASN A 516 -26.20 -12.32 -3.05
N LYS A 517 -26.67 -12.11 -4.29
CA LYS A 517 -27.61 -13.03 -4.98
C LYS A 517 -26.88 -14.13 -5.76
N LYS A 518 -25.55 -14.11 -5.79
CA LYS A 518 -24.71 -15.00 -6.60
C LYS A 518 -23.88 -15.97 -5.78
N THR A 519 -23.88 -15.81 -4.46
CA THR A 519 -23.23 -16.72 -3.54
C THR A 519 -23.93 -16.70 -2.20
N ASP A 520 -23.94 -17.86 -1.58
CA ASP A 520 -24.39 -18.09 -0.21
C ASP A 520 -23.26 -17.88 0.81
N ASN A 521 -22.04 -17.65 0.35
CA ASN A 521 -20.84 -17.52 1.17
C ASN A 521 -20.56 -16.05 1.52
N ASN A 522 -19.72 -15.82 2.53
CA ASN A 522 -19.28 -14.47 2.88
C ASN A 522 -18.53 -13.85 1.68
N LEU A 523 -19.05 -12.72 1.19
CA LEU A 523 -18.56 -12.09 -0.04
C LEU A 523 -17.14 -11.53 0.10
N LYS A 524 -16.76 -11.04 1.28
CA LYS A 524 -15.40 -10.53 1.54
C LYS A 524 -14.38 -11.66 1.61
N TRP A 525 -14.73 -12.75 2.29
CA TRP A 525 -13.91 -13.96 2.29
C TRP A 525 -13.69 -14.48 0.86
N LEU A 526 -14.77 -14.58 0.07
CA LEU A 526 -14.68 -15.00 -1.32
C LEU A 526 -13.79 -14.05 -2.16
N PHE A 527 -13.88 -12.74 -1.92
CA PHE A 527 -12.98 -11.76 -2.53
C PHE A 527 -11.50 -12.06 -2.23
N TYR A 528 -11.16 -12.39 -0.98
CA TYR A 528 -9.80 -12.75 -0.60
C TYR A 528 -9.32 -14.04 -1.25
N VAL A 529 -10.17 -15.08 -1.31
CA VAL A 529 -9.87 -16.33 -2.01
C VAL A 529 -9.59 -16.07 -3.50
N LEU A 530 -10.49 -15.34 -4.17
CA LEU A 530 -10.33 -15.00 -5.59
C LEU A 530 -9.07 -14.17 -5.85
N SER A 531 -8.68 -13.30 -4.92
CA SER A 531 -7.51 -12.43 -5.04
C SER A 531 -6.17 -13.19 -5.08
N ILE A 532 -6.11 -14.39 -4.50
CA ILE A 532 -4.89 -15.22 -4.50
C ILE A 532 -4.94 -16.37 -5.49
N LEU A 533 -6.10 -16.63 -6.09
CA LEU A 533 -6.34 -17.74 -7.01
C LEU A 533 -5.54 -17.62 -8.32
N GLY A 534 -5.01 -16.42 -8.62
CA GLY A 534 -4.18 -16.18 -9.80
C GLY A 534 -4.94 -16.29 -11.12
N LEU A 535 -6.20 -15.83 -11.16
CA LEU A 535 -7.05 -15.88 -12.36
C LEU A 535 -6.44 -15.12 -13.55
N ASP A 536 -5.52 -14.20 -13.30
CA ASP A 536 -4.77 -13.43 -14.29
C ASP A 536 -3.71 -14.26 -15.04
N ARG A 537 -3.28 -15.39 -14.48
CA ARG A 537 -2.23 -16.24 -15.08
C ARG A 537 -2.74 -17.13 -16.21
N LYS A 538 -4.05 -17.40 -16.27
CA LYS A 538 -4.68 -18.33 -17.23
C LYS A 538 -5.05 -17.72 -18.59
N GLY A 539 -4.86 -16.41 -18.78
CA GLY A 539 -5.26 -15.70 -20.00
C GLY A 539 -4.11 -15.27 -20.93
N LYS A 540 -2.92 -15.89 -20.83
CA LYS A 540 -1.68 -15.39 -21.48
C LYS A 540 -1.48 -15.83 -22.94
N ASP A 541 -2.33 -16.69 -23.48
CA ASP A 541 -2.14 -17.28 -24.82
C ASP A 541 -2.78 -16.47 -25.96
N SER A 542 -3.39 -15.31 -25.69
CA SER A 542 -4.02 -14.46 -26.70
C SER A 542 -3.54 -13.00 -26.65
N ALA A 543 -3.47 -12.35 -27.81
CA ALA A 543 -3.04 -10.94 -27.96
C ALA A 543 -3.89 -9.95 -27.14
N VAL A 544 -5.15 -10.31 -26.82
CA VAL A 544 -5.95 -9.66 -25.79
C VAL A 544 -6.22 -10.69 -24.70
N PRO A 545 -5.67 -10.54 -23.48
CA PRO A 545 -5.91 -11.50 -22.41
C PRO A 545 -7.39 -11.47 -22.01
N GLY A 546 -7.98 -12.67 -21.99
CA GLY A 546 -9.39 -12.90 -21.64
C GLY A 546 -9.52 -13.94 -20.54
N LEU A 547 -10.50 -13.76 -19.65
CA LEU A 547 -10.88 -14.78 -18.67
C LEU A 547 -12.16 -15.48 -19.15
N ASN A 548 -12.07 -16.77 -19.44
CA ASN A 548 -13.23 -17.61 -19.65
C ASN A 548 -13.85 -17.99 -18.30
N ARG A 549 -15.18 -17.90 -18.19
CA ARG A 549 -15.92 -18.27 -16.99
C ARG A 549 -15.79 -19.75 -16.65
N GLU A 550 -15.83 -20.63 -17.65
CA GLU A 550 -15.73 -22.06 -17.43
C GLU A 550 -14.34 -22.45 -16.91
N ASP A 551 -13.28 -21.80 -17.40
CA ASP A 551 -11.91 -22.00 -16.89
C ASP A 551 -11.76 -21.47 -15.47
N ALA A 552 -12.40 -20.35 -15.14
CA ALA A 552 -12.44 -19.82 -13.77
C ALA A 552 -13.16 -20.81 -12.83
N TYR A 553 -14.24 -21.41 -13.29
CA TYR A 553 -15.05 -22.38 -12.56
C TYR A 553 -14.37 -23.71 -12.25
N LEU A 554 -13.33 -24.08 -12.99
CA LEU A 554 -12.52 -25.28 -12.74
C LEU A 554 -11.61 -25.16 -11.51
N ASN A 555 -11.31 -23.94 -11.06
CA ASN A 555 -10.46 -23.75 -9.89
C ASN A 555 -11.10 -24.37 -8.64
N ILE A 556 -10.30 -25.09 -7.86
CA ILE A 556 -10.70 -25.65 -6.58
C ILE A 556 -10.31 -24.67 -5.48
N VAL A 557 -11.21 -24.43 -4.54
CA VAL A 557 -11.00 -23.51 -3.41
C VAL A 557 -11.33 -24.21 -2.08
N PRO A 558 -10.69 -23.80 -0.97
CA PRO A 558 -11.10 -24.21 0.36
C PRO A 558 -12.46 -23.61 0.69
N LEU A 559 -13.27 -24.33 1.45
CA LEU A 559 -14.62 -23.95 1.84
C LEU A 559 -14.84 -24.23 3.35
N PRO A 560 -14.45 -23.29 4.23
CA PRO A 560 -14.78 -23.32 5.64
C PRO A 560 -16.26 -23.05 5.91
N SER A 561 -16.67 -23.24 7.16
CA SER A 561 -18.01 -22.86 7.64
C SER A 561 -18.27 -21.35 7.48
N ARG A 562 -19.55 -20.93 7.36
CA ARG A 562 -19.90 -19.51 7.18
C ARG A 562 -19.39 -18.61 8.33
N GLY A 563 -19.37 -19.12 9.56
CA GLY A 563 -18.82 -18.40 10.72
C GLY A 563 -17.33 -18.14 10.56
N GLU A 564 -16.56 -19.16 10.18
CA GLU A 564 -15.13 -19.03 9.94
C GLU A 564 -14.80 -18.14 8.74
N GLN A 565 -15.65 -18.15 7.70
CA GLN A 565 -15.51 -17.22 6.59
C GLN A 565 -15.62 -15.76 7.06
N LYS A 566 -16.59 -15.44 7.93
CA LYS A 566 -16.75 -14.09 8.52
C LYS A 566 -15.54 -13.69 9.36
N ILE A 567 -15.13 -14.55 10.29
CA ILE A 567 -13.95 -14.31 11.14
C ILE A 567 -12.70 -14.05 10.28
N THR A 568 -12.52 -14.88 9.25
CA THR A 568 -11.40 -14.74 8.30
C THR A 568 -11.47 -13.43 7.53
N SER A 569 -12.64 -13.05 7.02
CA SER A 569 -12.80 -11.80 6.28
C SER A 569 -12.54 -10.57 7.14
N ASP A 570 -13.02 -10.55 8.38
CA ASP A 570 -12.89 -9.40 9.28
C ASP A 570 -11.41 -9.21 9.70
N TYR A 571 -10.72 -10.31 10.01
CA TYR A 571 -9.28 -10.31 10.23
C TYR A 571 -8.50 -9.78 9.02
N LEU A 572 -8.84 -10.27 7.83
CA LEU A 572 -8.14 -9.88 6.60
C LEU A 572 -8.40 -8.42 6.25
N ASP A 573 -9.64 -7.92 6.32
CA ASP A 573 -9.96 -6.50 6.09
C ASP A 573 -9.11 -5.60 6.99
N LYS A 574 -9.03 -5.91 8.28
CA LYS A 574 -8.18 -5.20 9.25
C LYS A 574 -6.70 -5.30 8.86
N ARG A 575 -6.19 -6.49 8.61
CA ARG A 575 -4.75 -6.72 8.40
C ARG A 575 -4.24 -6.22 7.05
N THR A 576 -5.04 -6.32 5.99
CA THR A 576 -4.65 -5.86 4.65
C THR A 576 -4.80 -4.35 4.52
N SER A 577 -5.74 -3.71 5.23
CA SER A 577 -5.90 -2.25 5.21
C SER A 577 -4.61 -1.51 5.61
N VAL A 578 -3.88 -2.02 6.60
CA VAL A 578 -2.59 -1.47 7.03
C VAL A 578 -1.55 -1.53 5.91
N ALA A 579 -1.49 -2.66 5.19
CA ALA A 579 -0.59 -2.83 4.06
C ALA A 579 -0.97 -1.92 2.89
N ASP A 580 -2.27 -1.87 2.56
CA ASP A 580 -2.82 -1.06 1.47
C ASP A 580 -2.59 0.44 1.71
N PHE A 581 -2.83 0.91 2.94
CA PHE A 581 -2.52 2.28 3.37
C PHE A 581 -1.01 2.59 3.33
N GLY A 582 -0.18 1.64 3.78
CA GLY A 582 1.27 1.73 3.71
C GLY A 582 1.76 1.89 2.27
N ILE A 583 1.25 1.06 1.35
CA ILE A 583 1.57 1.14 -0.09
C ILE A 583 1.18 2.50 -0.65
N ALA A 584 -0.06 2.96 -0.43
CA ALA A 584 -0.54 4.25 -0.93
C ALA A 584 0.30 5.43 -0.42
N LYS A 585 0.72 5.41 0.84
CA LYS A 585 1.63 6.43 1.41
C LYS A 585 3.01 6.41 0.76
N VAL A 586 3.56 5.22 0.52
CA VAL A 586 4.88 5.08 -0.13
C VAL A 586 4.82 5.52 -1.59
N GLU A 587 3.76 5.18 -2.32
CA GLU A 587 3.52 5.63 -3.70
C GLU A 587 3.41 7.16 -3.78
N LYS A 588 2.61 7.77 -2.90
CA LYS A 588 2.54 9.24 -2.80
C LYS A 588 3.92 9.87 -2.50
N SER A 589 4.69 9.24 -1.61
CA SER A 589 6.04 9.70 -1.29
C SER A 589 7.01 9.58 -2.48
N ILE A 590 6.89 8.56 -3.33
CA ILE A 590 7.67 8.44 -4.57
C ILE A 590 7.31 9.56 -5.54
N ASN A 591 6.03 9.85 -5.71
CA ASN A 591 5.58 10.94 -6.60
C ASN A 591 6.13 12.30 -6.16
N LEU A 592 6.04 12.61 -4.87
CA LEU A 592 6.61 13.84 -4.30
C LEU A 592 8.14 13.92 -4.47
N LEU A 593 8.85 12.80 -4.38
CA LEU A 593 10.30 12.77 -4.63
C LEU A 593 10.65 13.04 -6.10
N ASN A 594 9.85 12.52 -7.04
CA ASN A 594 10.04 12.78 -8.47
C ASN A 594 9.73 14.23 -8.83
N GLU A 595 8.66 14.80 -8.27
CA GLU A 595 8.34 16.23 -8.39
C GLU A 595 9.47 17.09 -7.81
N PHE A 596 9.96 16.75 -6.61
CA PHE A 596 11.09 17.44 -5.99
C PHE A 596 12.36 17.37 -6.83
N LYS A 597 12.70 16.20 -7.39
CA LYS A 597 13.84 16.02 -8.32
C LYS A 597 13.72 16.98 -9.50
N SER A 598 12.53 17.05 -10.10
CA SER A 598 12.28 17.88 -11.29
C SER A 598 12.36 19.38 -10.95
N SER A 599 11.79 19.77 -9.82
CA SER A 599 11.88 21.15 -9.30
C SER A 599 13.30 21.54 -8.91
N LEU A 600 14.07 20.63 -8.30
CA LEU A 600 15.46 20.88 -7.92
C LEU A 600 16.32 21.14 -9.15
N ILE A 601 16.25 20.28 -10.17
CA ILE A 601 16.95 20.49 -11.44
C ILE A 601 16.58 21.85 -12.02
N SER A 602 15.28 22.14 -12.15
CA SER A 602 14.79 23.40 -12.70
C SER A 602 15.32 24.62 -11.95
N ASN A 603 15.20 24.64 -10.63
CA ASN A 603 15.61 25.78 -9.82
C ASN A 603 17.13 26.01 -9.84
N VAL A 604 17.93 24.96 -9.90
CA VAL A 604 19.39 25.07 -9.92
C VAL A 604 19.87 25.55 -11.30
N VAL A 605 19.40 24.94 -12.39
CA VAL A 605 19.86 25.32 -13.75
C VAL A 605 19.30 26.66 -14.24
N THR A 606 18.33 27.24 -13.54
CA THR A 606 17.80 28.60 -13.80
C THR A 606 18.30 29.63 -12.78
N GLY A 607 19.17 29.24 -11.84
CA GLY A 607 19.78 30.16 -10.87
C GLY A 607 18.82 30.65 -9.77
N LYS A 608 17.67 30.01 -9.59
CA LYS A 608 16.77 30.25 -8.45
C LYS A 608 17.36 29.73 -7.13
N VAL A 609 18.35 28.85 -7.22
CA VAL A 609 19.10 28.26 -6.11
C VAL A 609 20.59 28.44 -6.35
N ARG A 610 21.29 29.00 -5.36
CA ARG A 610 22.75 29.13 -5.32
C ARG A 610 23.37 27.86 -4.71
N ILE A 611 24.34 27.30 -5.42
CA ILE A 611 25.11 26.11 -5.04
C ILE A 611 26.47 26.50 -4.47
#